data_AF-A0A9Q8SVF4-F1
#
_entry.id   AF-A0A9Q8SVF4-F1
#
_cell.length_a   1.000
_cell.length_b   1.000
_cell.length_c   1.000
_cell.angle_alpha   90.00
_cell.angle_beta   90.00
_cell.angle_gamma   90.00
#
_symmetry.space_group_name_H-M   'P 1'
#
loop_
_entity.id
_entity.type
_entity.pdbx_description
1 polymer ?
#
loop_
_entity_poly.entity_id
_entity_poly.type
_entity_poly.pdbx_seq_one_letter_code
_entity_poly.pdbx_strand_id
1 'polypeptide(L)'
;MASFVARRAFSTSIRRFADEQAKQTLTQESKRNPETLILGGVMVAALGGAGLYFGRSPTSSTSESPVLKAGMPWETDSEGKYKYHPGGNPANEPRDAPSAVNTVIIPDVTLPKELHEKYNKWGKDGYP
;
A
#
# COMPACT_ATOMS: atom_id res chain seq x y z
N MET A 1 22.99 30.38 -54.07
CA MET A 1 21.83 29.71 -53.42
C MET A 1 21.90 29.92 -51.90
N ALA A 2 21.45 31.07 -51.37
CA ALA A 2 21.56 31.41 -49.94
C ALA A 2 20.26 31.96 -49.33
N SER A 3 19.09 31.61 -49.89
CA SER A 3 17.81 32.27 -49.57
C SER A 3 16.78 31.39 -48.85
N PHE A 4 16.94 30.06 -48.81
CA PHE A 4 15.93 29.17 -48.21
C PHE A 4 16.12 28.92 -46.71
N VAL A 5 17.36 28.90 -46.21
CA VAL A 5 17.66 28.61 -44.80
C VAL A 5 17.29 29.80 -43.89
N ALA A 6 17.57 31.03 -44.34
CA ALA A 6 17.20 32.24 -43.60
C ALA A 6 15.66 32.38 -43.46
N ARG A 7 14.89 32.11 -44.53
CA ARG A 7 13.43 32.22 -44.50
C ARG A 7 12.75 31.27 -43.50
N ARG A 8 13.30 30.06 -43.30
CA ARG A 8 12.75 29.09 -42.34
C ARG A 8 13.05 29.48 -40.89
N ALA A 9 14.28 29.87 -40.59
CA ALA A 9 14.72 30.22 -39.23
C ALA A 9 14.00 31.46 -38.68
N PHE A 10 13.74 32.47 -39.51
CA PHE A 10 12.98 33.65 -39.08
C PHE A 10 11.47 33.39 -38.95
N SER A 11 10.89 32.44 -39.71
CA SER A 11 9.46 32.11 -39.59
C SER A 11 9.11 31.35 -38.31
N THR A 12 10.01 30.48 -37.82
CA THR A 12 9.77 29.71 -36.59
C THR A 12 9.87 30.58 -35.35
N SER A 13 10.78 31.55 -35.33
CA SER A 13 10.95 32.51 -34.24
C SER A 13 9.75 33.45 -34.11
N ILE A 14 9.20 33.92 -35.23
CA ILE A 14 8.00 34.77 -35.25
C ILE A 14 6.77 34.01 -34.74
N ARG A 15 6.59 32.75 -35.17
CA ARG A 15 5.48 31.91 -34.64
C ARG A 15 5.64 31.64 -33.15
N ARG A 16 6.85 31.36 -32.68
CA ARG A 16 7.13 31.17 -31.24
C ARG A 16 6.89 32.45 -30.45
N PHE A 17 7.28 33.61 -30.97
CA PHE A 17 7.02 34.91 -30.33
C PHE A 17 5.53 35.24 -30.31
N ALA A 18 4.79 34.95 -31.38
CA ALA A 18 3.35 35.13 -31.43
C ALA A 18 2.63 34.19 -30.45
N ASP A 19 3.10 32.94 -30.31
CA ASP A 19 2.60 31.99 -29.30
C ASP A 19 2.91 32.46 -27.87
N GLU A 20 4.12 32.95 -27.62
CA GLU A 20 4.50 33.52 -26.31
C GLU A 20 3.66 34.75 -25.97
N GLN A 21 3.43 35.64 -26.94
CA GLN A 21 2.56 36.81 -26.78
C GLN A 21 1.10 36.39 -26.54
N ALA A 22 0.59 35.41 -27.27
CA ALA A 22 -0.76 34.87 -27.07
C ALA A 22 -0.91 34.19 -25.70
N LYS A 23 0.11 33.47 -25.22
CA LYS A 23 0.13 32.90 -23.87
C LYS A 23 0.19 34.00 -22.80
N GLN A 24 0.94 35.07 -23.05
CA GLN A 24 1.00 36.21 -22.13
C GLN A 24 -0.34 36.92 -22.05
N THR A 25 -1.05 37.15 -23.16
CA THR A 25 -2.38 37.76 -23.13
C THR A 25 -3.41 36.85 -22.45
N LEU A 26 -3.40 35.55 -22.76
CA LEU A 26 -4.28 34.57 -22.11
C LEU A 26 -4.04 34.49 -20.61
N THR A 27 -2.78 34.52 -20.15
CA THR A 27 -2.48 34.53 -18.71
C THR A 27 -2.85 35.86 -18.06
N GLN A 28 -2.79 36.97 -18.79
CA GLN A 28 -3.17 38.29 -18.29
C GLN A 28 -4.69 38.44 -18.16
N GLU A 29 -5.46 37.89 -19.11
CA GLU A 29 -6.92 37.78 -18.99
C GLU A 29 -7.33 36.81 -17.88
N SER A 30 -6.68 35.65 -17.81
CA SER A 30 -6.98 34.64 -16.78
C SER A 30 -6.67 35.13 -15.35
N LYS A 31 -5.73 36.06 -15.19
CA LYS A 31 -5.45 36.77 -13.92
C LYS A 31 -6.49 37.83 -13.55
N ARG A 32 -7.19 38.40 -14.53
CA ARG A 32 -8.23 39.42 -14.30
C ARG A 32 -9.60 38.82 -14.05
N ASN A 33 -9.81 37.56 -14.42
CA ASN A 33 -11.07 36.86 -14.21
C ASN A 33 -11.21 36.41 -12.75
N PRO A 34 -12.26 36.83 -12.03
CA PRO A 34 -12.45 36.43 -10.64
C PRO A 34 -12.83 34.95 -10.49
N GLU A 35 -13.49 34.37 -11.49
CA GLU A 35 -13.94 32.97 -11.49
C GLU A 35 -12.77 31.97 -11.52
N THR A 36 -11.72 32.27 -12.30
CA THR A 36 -10.52 31.44 -12.38
C THR A 36 -9.70 31.47 -11.08
N LEU A 37 -9.70 32.59 -10.35
CA LEU A 37 -9.10 32.67 -9.02
C LEU A 37 -9.86 31.83 -7.99
N ILE A 38 -11.20 31.89 -8.01
CA ILE A 38 -12.03 31.09 -7.12
C ILE A 38 -11.84 29.59 -7.41
N LEU A 39 -11.91 29.20 -8.68
CA LEU A 39 -11.68 27.82 -9.11
C LEU A 39 -10.27 27.35 -8.72
N GLY A 40 -9.25 28.18 -8.94
CA GLY A 40 -7.88 27.90 -8.53
C GLY A 40 -7.75 27.70 -7.02
N GLY A 41 -8.41 28.54 -6.23
CA GLY A 41 -8.46 28.41 -4.77
C GLY A 41 -9.09 27.08 -4.32
N VAL A 42 -10.21 26.68 -4.92
CA VAL A 42 -10.88 25.40 -4.62
C VAL A 42 -9.99 24.21 -4.98
N MET A 43 -9.31 24.26 -6.13
CA MET A 43 -8.38 23.20 -6.55
C MET A 43 -7.19 23.06 -5.60
N VAL A 44 -6.58 24.19 -5.18
CA VAL A 44 -5.48 24.19 -4.22
C VAL A 44 -5.94 23.65 -2.86
N ALA A 45 -7.13 24.05 -2.39
CA ALA A 45 -7.71 23.53 -1.16
C ALA A 45 -7.97 22.02 -1.22
N ALA A 46 -8.52 21.53 -2.34
CA ALA A 46 -8.80 20.11 -2.52
C ALA A 46 -7.50 19.27 -2.56
N LEU A 47 -6.53 19.66 -3.38
CA LEU A 47 -5.26 18.95 -3.51
C LEU A 47 -4.40 19.06 -2.24
N GLY A 48 -4.37 20.23 -1.61
CA GLY A 48 -3.70 20.43 -0.33
C GLY A 48 -4.34 19.62 0.79
N GLY A 49 -5.68 19.60 0.86
CA GLY A 49 -6.43 18.79 1.82
C GLY A 49 -6.17 17.29 1.63
N ALA A 50 -6.21 16.81 0.39
CA ALA A 50 -5.85 15.42 0.07
C ALA A 50 -4.40 15.11 0.45
N GLY A 51 -3.45 15.99 0.12
CA GLY A 51 -2.04 15.85 0.50
C GLY A 51 -1.83 15.79 2.02
N LEU A 52 -2.49 16.67 2.79
CA LEU A 52 -2.44 16.64 4.25
C LEU A 52 -3.07 15.37 4.82
N TYR A 53 -4.19 14.91 4.26
CA TYR A 53 -4.87 13.70 4.69
C TYR A 53 -4.01 12.45 4.44
N PHE A 54 -3.47 12.29 3.23
CA PHE A 54 -2.59 11.17 2.88
C PHE A 54 -1.23 11.24 3.60
N GLY A 55 -0.73 12.45 3.89
CA GLY A 55 0.47 12.61 4.72
C GLY A 55 0.26 12.18 6.17
N ARG A 56 -0.95 12.41 6.73
CA ARG A 56 -1.30 11.97 8.09
C ARG A 56 -1.71 10.50 8.16
N SER A 57 -2.24 9.96 7.07
CA SER A 57 -2.74 8.58 6.98
C SER A 57 -1.89 7.80 5.97
N PRO A 58 -0.69 7.34 6.35
CA PRO A 58 0.17 6.60 5.42
C PRO A 58 -0.58 5.37 4.91
N THR A 59 -0.81 5.33 3.61
CA THR A 59 -1.41 4.17 2.94
C THR A 59 -0.38 3.06 2.94
N SER A 60 -0.46 2.15 3.92
CA SER A 60 0.35 0.93 3.93
C SER A 60 -0.06 0.03 2.76
N SER A 61 0.92 -0.64 2.15
CA SER A 61 0.69 -1.62 1.08
C SER A 61 -0.12 -2.84 1.54
N THR A 62 -0.28 -3.02 2.85
CA THR A 62 -1.05 -4.10 3.47
C THR A 62 -2.18 -3.51 4.34
N SER A 63 -3.38 -4.07 4.23
CA SER A 63 -4.54 -3.73 5.07
C SER A 63 -4.43 -4.39 6.45
N GLU A 64 -3.26 -4.31 7.07
CA GLU A 64 -3.05 -4.82 8.42
C GLU A 64 -3.35 -3.70 9.42
N SER A 65 -4.41 -3.88 10.20
CA SER A 65 -4.64 -3.05 11.38
C SER A 65 -3.60 -3.43 12.44
N PRO A 66 -2.82 -2.48 12.98
CA PRO A 66 -1.92 -2.77 14.09
C PRO A 66 -2.77 -3.24 15.28
N VAL A 67 -2.67 -4.51 15.62
CA VAL A 67 -3.39 -5.07 16.76
C VAL A 67 -2.65 -4.67 18.04
N LEU A 68 -3.38 -4.12 19.01
CA LEU A 68 -2.85 -3.82 20.33
C LEU A 68 -2.36 -5.12 20.98
N LYS A 69 -1.06 -5.16 21.29
CA LYS A 69 -0.42 -6.29 21.98
C LYS A 69 -0.77 -6.18 23.47
N ALA A 70 -1.39 -7.23 23.99
CA ALA A 70 -1.74 -7.35 25.39
C ALA A 70 -0.52 -7.71 26.26
N GLY A 71 0.47 -8.38 25.69
CA GLY A 71 1.70 -8.76 26.39
C GLY A 71 2.66 -9.53 25.52
N MET A 72 3.94 -9.49 25.90
CA MET A 72 4.98 -10.29 25.27
C MET A 72 5.15 -11.63 26.00
N PRO A 73 5.76 -12.65 25.36
CA PRO A 73 5.85 -14.00 25.95
C PRO A 73 6.74 -14.09 27.20
N TRP A 74 7.61 -13.11 27.44
CA TRP A 74 8.43 -13.05 28.65
C TRP A 74 7.73 -12.31 29.81
N GLU A 75 6.65 -11.57 29.54
CA GLU A 75 5.84 -10.86 30.54
C GLU A 75 4.59 -11.66 30.92
N THR A 76 4.14 -12.55 30.03
CA THR A 76 2.92 -13.31 30.17
C THR A 76 3.17 -14.76 29.79
N ASP A 77 2.55 -15.71 30.49
CA ASP A 77 2.59 -17.13 30.15
C ASP A 77 1.84 -17.37 28.83
N SER A 78 2.54 -17.20 27.71
CA SER A 78 2.02 -17.17 26.34
C SER A 78 2.71 -18.25 25.53
N GLU A 79 1.93 -19.10 24.86
CA GLU A 79 2.47 -20.11 23.94
C GLU A 79 2.79 -19.49 22.56
N GLY A 80 2.11 -18.39 22.22
CA GLY A 80 2.31 -17.64 20.98
C GLY A 80 3.42 -16.57 21.06
N LYS A 81 3.74 -15.94 19.91
CA LYS A 81 4.76 -14.87 19.83
C LYS A 81 4.40 -13.62 20.63
N TYR A 82 3.11 -13.36 20.85
CA TYR A 82 2.58 -12.27 21.66
C TYR A 82 1.12 -12.57 21.98
N LYS A 83 0.57 -11.93 23.02
CA LYS A 83 -0.87 -11.91 23.27
C LYS A 83 -1.50 -10.67 22.63
N TYR A 84 -2.71 -10.81 22.11
CA TYR A 84 -3.44 -9.74 21.49
C TYR A 84 -4.90 -9.72 21.92
N HIS A 85 -5.51 -8.54 21.92
CA HIS A 85 -6.95 -8.40 22.12
C HIS A 85 -7.69 -8.64 20.79
N PRO A 86 -8.58 -9.64 20.71
CA PRO A 86 -9.36 -9.89 19.50
C PRO A 86 -10.14 -8.66 19.05
N GLY A 87 -10.06 -8.31 17.77
CA GLY A 87 -10.71 -7.13 17.20
C GLY A 87 -10.15 -5.79 17.70
N GLY A 88 -8.99 -5.78 18.39
CA GLY A 88 -8.39 -4.57 18.92
C GLY A 88 -9.16 -3.94 20.09
N ASN A 89 -10.12 -4.66 20.68
CA ASN A 89 -10.92 -4.19 21.82
C ASN A 89 -10.29 -4.65 23.15
N PRO A 90 -9.78 -3.73 24.00
CA PRO A 90 -9.16 -4.07 25.29
C PRO A 90 -10.07 -4.81 26.28
N ALA A 91 -11.40 -4.73 26.10
CA ALA A 91 -12.36 -5.44 26.94
C ALA A 91 -12.42 -6.96 26.67
N ASN A 92 -11.94 -7.41 25.50
CA ASN A 92 -11.89 -8.83 25.18
C ASN A 92 -10.70 -9.49 25.88
N GLU A 93 -10.87 -10.74 26.33
CA GLU A 93 -9.75 -11.50 26.91
C GLU A 93 -8.60 -11.65 25.91
N PRO A 94 -7.33 -11.41 26.35
CA PRO A 94 -6.16 -11.61 25.51
C PRO A 94 -6.06 -13.05 24.98
N ARG A 95 -5.80 -13.20 23.68
CA ARG A 95 -5.55 -14.49 23.03
C ARG A 95 -4.12 -14.57 22.51
N ASP A 96 -3.59 -15.77 22.45
CA ASP A 96 -2.27 -16.03 21.89
C ASP A 96 -2.27 -15.82 20.38
N ALA A 97 -1.23 -15.12 19.89
CA ALA A 97 -1.00 -14.95 18.47
C ALA A 97 -0.82 -16.32 17.79
N PRO A 98 -1.32 -16.49 16.55
CA PRO A 98 -1.08 -17.70 15.78
C PRO A 98 0.41 -18.03 15.73
N SER A 99 0.76 -19.31 15.91
CA SER A 99 2.14 -19.76 15.87
C SER A 99 2.76 -19.51 14.49
N ALA A 100 4.05 -19.16 14.45
CA ALA A 100 4.78 -18.99 13.19
C ALA A 100 4.93 -20.29 12.39
N VAL A 101 4.73 -21.44 13.03
CA VAL A 101 4.65 -22.73 12.36
C VAL A 101 3.22 -22.89 11.84
N ASN A 102 3.06 -22.84 10.51
CA ASN A 102 1.80 -23.22 9.86
C ASN A 102 1.67 -24.74 9.96
N THR A 103 0.96 -25.23 10.98
CA THR A 103 0.59 -26.64 11.08
C THR A 103 -0.65 -26.87 10.21
N VAL A 104 -0.43 -27.29 8.97
CA VAL A 104 -1.52 -27.76 8.12
C VAL A 104 -1.91 -29.15 8.62
N ILE A 105 -2.96 -29.22 9.43
CA ILE A 105 -3.61 -30.49 9.76
C ILE A 105 -4.40 -30.90 8.52
N ILE A 106 -3.84 -31.81 7.72
CA ILE A 106 -4.56 -32.43 6.61
C ILE A 106 -5.48 -33.48 7.24
N PRO A 107 -6.83 -33.32 7.18
CA PRO A 107 -7.74 -34.37 7.63
C PRO A 107 -7.57 -35.61 6.73
N ASP A 108 -7.70 -36.79 7.32
CA ASP A 108 -7.59 -38.11 6.65
C ASP A 108 -6.17 -38.57 6.23
N VAL A 109 -5.12 -38.14 6.95
CA VAL A 109 -3.77 -38.76 6.85
C VAL A 109 -3.48 -39.75 7.99
N THR A 110 -4.53 -40.25 8.65
CA THR A 110 -4.42 -41.54 9.34
C THR A 110 -4.56 -42.62 8.27
N LEU A 111 -3.43 -43.17 7.80
CA LEU A 111 -3.52 -44.39 6.99
C LEU A 111 -4.40 -45.40 7.77
N PRO A 112 -5.39 -46.04 7.12
CA PRO A 112 -6.15 -47.13 7.73
C PRO A 112 -5.19 -48.09 8.43
N LYS A 113 -5.57 -48.60 9.62
CA LYS A 113 -4.69 -49.38 10.50
C LYS A 113 -3.95 -50.50 9.74
N GLU A 114 -4.61 -51.13 8.78
CA GLU A 114 -4.02 -52.17 7.92
C GLU A 114 -2.84 -51.68 7.06
N LEU A 115 -2.95 -50.50 6.45
CA LEU A 115 -1.87 -49.90 5.65
C LEU A 115 -0.79 -49.30 6.55
N HIS A 116 -1.17 -48.72 7.68
CA HIS A 116 -0.23 -48.26 8.69
C HIS A 116 0.63 -49.42 9.19
N GLU A 117 0.03 -50.54 9.59
CA GLU A 117 0.78 -51.71 10.04
C GLU A 117 1.57 -52.38 8.91
N LYS A 118 1.08 -52.39 7.65
CA LYS A 118 1.82 -52.95 6.52
C LYS A 118 3.10 -52.17 6.19
N TYR A 119 3.01 -50.85 6.13
CA TYR A 119 4.11 -49.97 5.69
C TYR A 119 4.95 -49.39 6.84
N ASN A 120 4.48 -49.47 8.10
CA ASN A 120 5.28 -49.10 9.26
C ASN A 120 6.44 -50.10 9.46
N LYS A 121 7.65 -49.57 9.55
CA LYS A 121 8.89 -50.34 9.76
C LYS A 121 9.36 -50.30 11.22
N TRP A 122 8.87 -49.35 12.02
CA TRP A 122 9.25 -49.18 13.42
C TRP A 122 8.50 -50.15 14.34
N GLY A 123 9.25 -50.84 15.21
CA GLY A 123 8.73 -51.79 16.20
C GLY A 123 8.45 -53.21 15.68
N LYS A 124 9.01 -53.59 14.53
CA LYS A 124 8.92 -54.96 13.98
C LYS A 124 10.26 -55.68 14.08
N ASP A 125 10.22 -56.98 14.37
CA ASP A 125 11.43 -57.80 14.49
C ASP A 125 12.21 -57.83 13.16
N GLY A 126 13.46 -57.35 13.19
CA GLY A 126 14.38 -57.33 12.06
C GLY A 126 14.71 -55.95 11.46
N TYR A 127 14.15 -54.86 11.99
CA TYR A 127 14.62 -53.49 11.76
C TYR A 127 15.06 -52.87 13.10
N PRO A 128 16.19 -52.15 13.17
CA PRO A 128 16.68 -51.55 14.42
C PRO A 128 15.72 -50.50 14.98
#